data_AF-A0A9K3NR64-F1
#
_entry.id   AF-A0A9K3NR64-F1
#
_cell.length_a   1.000
_cell.length_b   1.000
_cell.length_c   1.000
_cell.angle_alpha   90.00
_cell.angle_beta   90.00
_cell.angle_gamma   90.00
#
_symmetry.space_group_name_H-M   'P 1'
#
loop_
_entity.id
_entity.type
_entity.pdbx_description
1 polymer ?
#
loop_
_entity_poly.entity_id
_entity_poly.type
_entity_poly.pdbx_seq_one_letter_code
_entity_poly.pdbx_strand_id
1 'polypeptide(L)'
;MVNGNLSNSAKAFVASLYTEQIPTSVKEAQGKKNWEEAMEVEMRALMKNNTWEKCILPKGKKTVGCRWVYSIKYKPDGSIGRYKARLVAKGYTQTYGIDYSETFSPVAKMDTIRVLFSVAANKDWPLHQFDVTNAFLHGDLTEEVYMEAPPGFSGGFKDGEVCRLKKSLYGLKQSPRAWFGKFTLAMKEYGYRQSNADHTLFLKRRNGLVTCLIIYVDDMIITGDDVEEIAQLKRNLFSKFEMKDLGNLKYFLGIEVLRSKRGIFICQKKYVLDLLAETGLIDCKPADTPMVVNHNLHMELDGKLADRERYQRLVGKLIYLSHTCPDIDYAVGVVSQFMHQPQVAHMEAAQRILRLGRR
;
A
#
# COMPACT_ATOMS: atom_id res chain seq x y z
N MET A 1 14.24 28.10 -18.03
CA MET A 1 13.02 28.85 -17.68
C MET A 1 12.12 28.94 -18.91
N VAL A 2 11.20 28.00 -19.11
CA VAL A 2 9.98 28.20 -19.94
C VAL A 2 8.91 27.24 -19.41
N ASN A 3 7.73 27.79 -19.09
CA ASN A 3 6.55 27.14 -18.55
C ASN A 3 5.95 26.10 -19.52
N GLY A 4 6.30 24.82 -19.39
CA GLY A 4 5.61 23.71 -20.06
C GLY A 4 4.48 23.14 -19.21
N ASN A 5 3.23 23.51 -19.49
CA ASN A 5 1.94 22.86 -19.21
C ASN A 5 1.76 21.97 -17.96
N LEU A 6 2.36 22.31 -16.82
CA LEU A 6 1.83 21.86 -15.52
C LEU A 6 0.55 22.65 -15.24
N SER A 7 -0.55 21.97 -14.93
CA SER A 7 -1.73 22.63 -14.38
C SER A 7 -1.32 23.42 -13.13
N ASN A 8 -1.97 24.55 -12.87
CA ASN A 8 -1.70 25.33 -11.67
C ASN A 8 -1.79 24.48 -10.39
N SER A 9 -2.67 23.46 -10.38
CA SER A 9 -2.78 22.46 -9.32
C SER A 9 -1.53 21.59 -9.16
N ALA A 10 -0.88 21.16 -10.25
CA ALA A 10 0.33 20.35 -10.17
C ALA A 10 1.53 21.18 -9.68
N LYS A 11 1.64 22.44 -10.10
CA LYS A 11 2.66 23.37 -9.59
C LYS A 11 2.46 23.67 -8.09
N ALA A 12 1.22 23.92 -7.68
CA ALA A 12 0.86 24.14 -6.28
C ALA A 12 1.14 22.89 -5.41
N PHE A 13 0.81 21.70 -5.91
CA PHE A 13 1.15 20.43 -5.25
C PHE A 13 2.65 20.29 -5.04
N VAL A 14 3.48 20.50 -6.08
CA VAL A 14 4.94 20.40 -5.95
C VAL A 14 5.50 21.43 -4.97
N ALA A 15 5.06 22.69 -5.02
CA ALA A 15 5.49 23.71 -4.06
C ALA A 15 5.09 23.36 -2.61
N SER A 16 3.91 22.77 -2.40
CA SER A 16 3.41 22.37 -1.08
C SER A 16 4.12 21.16 -0.46
N LEU A 17 4.79 20.32 -1.28
CA LEU A 17 5.56 19.18 -0.79
C LEU A 17 6.81 19.61 -0.02
N TYR A 18 7.28 20.85 -0.21
CA TYR A 18 8.53 21.35 0.37
C TYR A 18 8.36 22.34 1.54
N THR A 19 7.13 22.77 1.87
CA THR A 19 6.90 23.78 2.92
C THR A 19 6.72 23.24 4.33
N GLU A 20 6.24 22.00 4.50
CA GLU A 20 5.95 21.43 5.82
C GLU A 20 6.96 20.35 6.23
N GLN A 21 7.66 20.59 7.35
CA GLN A 21 8.60 19.62 7.90
C GLN A 21 7.87 18.53 8.69
N ILE A 22 7.87 17.31 8.15
CA ILE A 22 7.32 16.13 8.81
C ILE A 22 8.23 15.73 9.98
N PRO A 23 7.70 15.65 11.22
CA PRO A 23 8.49 15.23 12.38
C PRO A 23 9.06 13.83 12.21
N THR A 24 10.26 13.61 12.74
CA THR A 24 10.88 12.29 12.81
C THR A 24 10.88 11.70 14.22
N SER A 25 10.57 12.54 15.22
CA SER A 25 10.53 12.17 16.63
C SER A 25 9.32 12.77 17.34
N VAL A 26 8.95 12.21 18.50
CA VAL A 26 7.89 12.77 19.34
C VAL A 26 8.27 14.18 19.82
N LYS A 27 9.54 14.43 20.11
CA LYS A 27 10.02 15.75 20.54
C LYS A 27 9.77 16.85 19.49
N GLU A 28 9.90 16.51 18.21
CA GLU A 28 9.63 17.44 17.09
C GLU A 28 8.14 17.62 16.78
N ALA A 29 7.32 16.64 17.16
CA ALA A 29 5.87 16.67 17.00
C ALA A 29 5.17 17.39 18.16
N GLN A 30 5.72 17.27 19.38
CA GLN A 30 5.24 17.95 20.58
C GLN A 30 5.29 19.47 20.41
N GLY A 31 4.24 20.14 20.88
CA GLY A 31 4.03 21.57 20.71
C GLY A 31 3.44 21.96 19.35
N LYS A 32 3.28 21.02 18.41
CA LYS A 32 2.60 21.24 17.13
C LYS A 32 1.21 20.61 17.17
N LYS A 33 0.19 21.45 17.41
CA LYS A 33 -1.22 21.06 17.57
C LYS A 33 -1.70 20.01 16.55
N ASN A 34 -1.42 20.21 15.27
CA ASN A 34 -1.87 19.30 14.20
C ASN A 34 -1.30 17.87 14.32
N TRP A 35 -0.07 17.72 14.82
CA TRP A 35 0.56 16.42 15.02
C TRP A 35 0.12 15.75 16.31
N GLU A 36 -0.09 16.53 17.38
CA GLU A 36 -0.65 16.04 18.65
C GLU A 36 -2.08 15.51 18.44
N GLU A 37 -2.93 16.26 17.74
CA GLU A 37 -4.28 15.82 17.38
C GLU A 37 -4.23 14.53 16.55
N ALA A 38 -3.28 14.40 15.60
CA ALA A 38 -3.12 13.19 14.82
C ALA A 38 -2.69 11.98 15.67
N MET A 39 -1.84 12.18 16.67
CA MET A 39 -1.44 11.14 17.64
C MET A 39 -2.62 10.74 18.53
N GLU A 40 -3.41 11.69 19.00
CA GLU A 40 -4.61 11.43 19.80
C GLU A 40 -5.69 10.67 19.04
N VAL A 41 -5.88 10.98 17.75
CA VAL A 41 -6.78 10.22 16.86
C VAL A 41 -6.35 8.75 16.79
N GLU A 42 -5.05 8.49 16.59
CA GLU A 42 -4.52 7.13 16.56
C GLU A 42 -4.67 6.43 17.92
N MET A 43 -4.34 7.11 19.03
CA MET A 43 -4.52 6.56 20.37
C MET A 43 -5.98 6.20 20.67
N ARG A 44 -6.94 7.04 20.27
CA ARG A 44 -8.37 6.74 20.38
C ARG A 44 -8.76 5.50 19.59
N ALA A 45 -8.23 5.33 18.37
CA ALA A 45 -8.48 4.14 17.58
C ALA A 45 -7.90 2.88 18.24
N LEU A 46 -6.70 2.97 18.83
CA LEU A 46 -6.06 1.86 19.55
C LEU A 46 -6.86 1.44 20.80
N MET A 47 -7.35 2.43 21.56
CA MET A 47 -8.20 2.19 22.74
C MET A 47 -9.56 1.60 22.35
N LYS A 48 -10.24 2.16 21.33
CA LYS A 48 -11.53 1.66 20.80
C LYS A 48 -11.46 0.19 20.38
N ASN A 49 -10.34 -0.24 19.81
CA ASN A 49 -10.13 -1.63 19.38
C ASN A 49 -9.64 -2.57 20.50
N ASN A 50 -9.48 -2.08 21.74
CA ASN A 50 -8.88 -2.83 22.85
C ASN A 50 -7.54 -3.47 22.45
N THR A 51 -6.68 -2.69 21.78
CA THR A 51 -5.46 -3.20 21.13
C THR A 51 -4.51 -3.89 22.12
N TRP A 52 -4.47 -3.41 23.36
CA TRP A 52 -3.66 -3.98 24.42
C TRP A 52 -4.31 -3.80 25.79
N GLU A 53 -3.78 -4.53 26.77
CA GLU A 53 -3.99 -4.26 28.19
C GLU A 53 -2.68 -3.83 28.84
N LYS A 54 -2.77 -3.06 29.93
CA LYS A 54 -1.60 -2.69 30.73
C LYS A 54 -1.30 -3.82 31.71
N CYS A 55 -0.03 -4.19 31.85
CA CYS A 55 0.40 -5.16 32.84
C CYS A 55 1.86 -4.90 33.25
N ILE A 56 2.28 -5.45 34.38
CA ILE A 56 3.72 -5.52 34.72
C ILE A 56 4.40 -6.52 33.79
N LEU A 57 5.60 -6.18 33.29
CA LEU A 57 6.37 -7.08 32.44
C LEU A 57 6.70 -8.38 33.23
N PRO A 58 6.27 -9.57 32.75
CA PRO A 58 6.60 -10.81 33.44
C PRO A 58 8.09 -11.11 33.43
N LYS A 59 8.58 -11.79 34.48
CA LYS A 59 9.99 -12.18 34.58
C LYS A 59 10.42 -13.02 33.37
N GLY A 60 11.56 -12.67 32.77
CA GLY A 60 12.13 -13.38 31.62
C GLY A 60 11.54 -13.00 30.26
N LYS A 61 10.50 -12.15 30.21
CA LYS A 61 9.97 -11.62 28.95
C LYS A 61 10.71 -10.36 28.54
N LYS A 62 10.72 -10.09 27.23
CA LYS A 62 11.28 -8.87 26.63
C LYS A 62 10.18 -8.07 25.95
N THR A 63 10.35 -6.77 25.93
CA THR A 63 9.45 -5.86 25.22
C THR A 63 9.92 -5.65 23.78
N VAL A 64 8.94 -5.42 22.91
CA VAL A 64 9.13 -4.84 21.58
C VAL A 64 8.95 -3.34 21.73
N GLY A 65 9.93 -2.56 21.27
CA GLY A 65 9.78 -1.10 21.27
C GLY A 65 8.75 -0.64 20.25
N CYS A 66 8.29 0.61 20.33
CA CYS A 66 7.43 1.22 19.33
C CYS A 66 7.91 2.62 18.95
N ARG A 67 7.38 3.15 17.85
CA ARG A 67 7.66 4.52 17.37
C ARG A 67 6.46 5.10 16.65
N TRP A 68 6.43 6.42 16.57
CA TRP A 68 5.48 7.15 15.73
C TRP A 68 6.00 7.32 14.31
N VAL A 69 5.13 7.10 13.33
CA VAL A 69 5.39 7.41 11.93
C VAL A 69 4.42 8.49 11.48
N TYR A 70 4.97 9.61 11.03
CA TYR A 70 4.20 10.79 10.64
C TYR A 70 4.13 10.91 9.12
N SER A 71 3.01 11.39 8.61
CA SER A 71 2.81 11.67 7.19
C SER A 71 1.75 12.74 7.00
N ILE A 72 1.89 13.52 5.93
CA ILE A 72 0.85 14.45 5.48
C ILE A 72 0.11 13.81 4.31
N LYS A 73 -1.21 13.89 4.31
CA LYS A 73 -2.05 13.54 3.15
C LYS A 73 -2.54 14.82 2.52
N TYR A 74 -2.14 15.04 1.28
CA TYR A 74 -2.54 16.19 0.47
C TYR A 74 -3.83 15.90 -0.29
N LYS A 75 -4.60 16.95 -0.55
CA LYS A 75 -5.74 16.93 -1.47
C LYS A 75 -5.24 17.01 -2.92
N PRO A 76 -6.10 16.72 -3.92
CA PRO A 76 -5.74 16.82 -5.34
C PRO A 76 -5.28 18.21 -5.80
N ASP A 77 -5.70 19.26 -5.10
CA ASP A 77 -5.31 20.66 -5.36
C ASP A 77 -3.95 21.04 -4.75
N GLY A 78 -3.31 20.12 -4.01
CA GLY A 78 -2.06 20.36 -3.32
C GLY A 78 -2.19 20.94 -1.91
N SER A 79 -3.40 21.29 -1.46
CA SER A 79 -3.60 21.70 -0.07
C SER A 79 -3.45 20.52 0.89
N ILE A 80 -3.10 20.81 2.14
CA ILE A 80 -3.05 19.79 3.19
C ILE A 80 -4.46 19.27 3.44
N GLY A 81 -4.65 17.96 3.25
CA GLY A 81 -5.89 17.28 3.55
C GLY A 81 -5.97 16.88 5.02
N ARG A 82 -4.94 16.20 5.52
CA ARG A 82 -4.82 15.83 6.94
C ARG A 82 -3.38 15.51 7.34
N TYR A 83 -3.09 15.73 8.61
CA TYR A 83 -1.95 15.17 9.30
C TYR A 83 -2.28 13.75 9.76
N LYS A 84 -1.31 12.85 9.68
CA LYS A 84 -1.50 11.44 10.05
C LYS A 84 -0.30 10.95 10.85
N ALA A 85 -0.56 10.49 12.06
CA ALA A 85 0.38 9.78 12.91
C ALA A 85 -0.06 8.32 13.03
N ARG A 86 0.88 7.39 13.06
CA ARG A 86 0.63 5.97 13.35
C ARG A 86 1.60 5.46 14.38
N LEU A 87 1.09 4.69 15.35
CA LEU A 87 1.95 3.98 16.27
C LEU A 87 2.36 2.64 15.64
N VAL A 88 3.66 2.43 15.51
CA VAL A 88 4.23 1.28 14.82
C VAL A 88 5.18 0.55 15.76
N ALA A 89 4.93 -0.75 15.97
CA ALA A 89 5.86 -1.62 16.67
C ALA A 89 7.17 -1.76 15.88
N LYS A 90 8.28 -1.83 16.60
CA LYS A 90 9.61 -2.09 16.03
C LYS A 90 9.77 -3.59 15.78
N GLY A 91 8.92 -4.20 14.94
CA GLY A 91 8.91 -5.66 14.77
C GLY A 91 10.20 -6.26 14.21
N TYR A 92 11.14 -5.45 13.71
CA TYR A 92 12.49 -5.91 13.41
C TYR A 92 13.27 -6.37 14.66
N THR A 93 12.84 -6.01 15.87
CA THR A 93 13.37 -6.52 17.14
C THR A 93 12.70 -7.82 17.60
N GLN A 94 11.67 -8.31 16.88
CA GLN A 94 10.99 -9.57 17.22
C GLN A 94 11.83 -10.79 16.82
N THR A 95 11.85 -11.78 17.71
CA THR A 95 12.58 -13.04 17.59
C THR A 95 11.65 -14.18 17.15
N TYR A 96 12.06 -14.90 16.10
CA TYR A 96 11.34 -16.08 15.61
C TYR A 96 11.30 -17.18 16.69
N GLY A 97 10.17 -17.86 16.83
CA GLY A 97 9.94 -18.89 17.85
C GLY A 97 9.69 -18.36 19.26
N ILE A 98 9.81 -17.04 19.47
CA ILE A 98 9.48 -16.38 20.75
C ILE A 98 8.27 -15.46 20.56
N ASP A 99 8.40 -14.46 19.68
CA ASP A 99 7.39 -13.42 19.48
C ASP A 99 6.43 -13.72 18.32
N TYR A 100 6.82 -14.64 17.43
CA TYR A 100 6.04 -15.09 16.26
C TYR A 100 6.54 -16.44 15.76
N SER A 101 5.64 -17.22 15.15
CA SER A 101 5.96 -18.47 14.45
C SER A 101 5.67 -18.40 12.95
N GLU A 102 4.61 -17.71 12.54
CA GLU A 102 4.24 -17.59 11.12
C GLU A 102 3.87 -16.15 10.76
N THR A 103 4.32 -15.70 9.59
CA THR A 103 4.14 -14.31 9.13
C THR A 103 3.45 -14.20 7.78
N PHE A 104 3.29 -15.32 7.08
CA PHE A 104 2.77 -15.33 5.71
C PHE A 104 1.33 -14.80 5.67
N SER A 105 1.11 -13.84 4.78
CA SER A 105 -0.21 -13.33 4.40
C SER A 105 -0.24 -13.23 2.88
N PRO A 106 -1.31 -13.69 2.22
CA PRO A 106 -1.45 -13.54 0.79
C PRO A 106 -1.66 -12.07 0.40
N VAL A 107 -1.31 -11.77 -0.84
CA VAL A 107 -1.43 -10.45 -1.47
C VAL A 107 -2.12 -10.65 -2.82
N ALA A 108 -3.03 -9.74 -3.18
CA ALA A 108 -3.80 -9.89 -4.40
C ALA A 108 -2.90 -9.83 -5.63
N LYS A 109 -3.06 -10.79 -6.54
CA LYS A 109 -2.26 -10.87 -7.76
C LYS A 109 -2.83 -9.94 -8.82
N MET A 110 -1.94 -9.25 -9.55
CA MET A 110 -2.35 -8.36 -10.63
C MET A 110 -3.12 -9.11 -11.73
N ASP A 111 -2.74 -10.36 -12.02
CA ASP A 111 -3.43 -11.20 -13.00
C ASP A 111 -4.89 -11.46 -12.59
N THR A 112 -5.14 -11.76 -11.32
CA THR A 112 -6.49 -11.94 -10.77
C THR A 112 -7.31 -10.66 -10.92
N ILE A 113 -6.72 -9.50 -10.61
CA ILE A 113 -7.38 -8.19 -10.75
C ILE A 113 -7.73 -7.93 -12.22
N ARG A 114 -6.81 -8.18 -13.15
CA ARG A 114 -7.04 -8.02 -14.60
C ARG A 114 -8.14 -8.95 -15.12
N VAL A 115 -8.15 -10.22 -14.68
CA VAL A 115 -9.23 -11.16 -15.01
C VAL A 115 -10.56 -10.65 -14.46
N LEU A 116 -10.59 -10.17 -13.21
CA LEU A 116 -11.80 -9.63 -12.59
C LEU A 116 -12.34 -8.42 -13.36
N PHE A 117 -11.46 -7.49 -13.77
CA PHE A 117 -11.84 -6.35 -14.61
C PHE A 117 -12.33 -6.79 -15.99
N SER A 118 -11.68 -7.76 -16.62
CA SER A 118 -12.11 -8.31 -17.91
C SER A 118 -13.52 -8.90 -17.81
N VAL A 119 -13.79 -9.71 -16.78
CA VAL A 119 -15.13 -10.27 -16.54
C VAL A 119 -16.15 -9.16 -16.28
N ALA A 120 -15.82 -8.19 -15.41
CA ALA A 120 -16.72 -7.09 -15.10
C ALA A 120 -17.02 -6.22 -16.32
N ALA A 121 -16.05 -5.98 -17.20
CA ALA A 121 -16.26 -5.27 -18.46
C ALA A 121 -17.16 -6.06 -19.43
N ASN A 122 -16.94 -7.36 -19.59
CA ASN A 122 -17.68 -8.21 -20.52
C ASN A 122 -19.12 -8.52 -20.05
N LYS A 123 -19.36 -8.55 -18.74
CA LYS A 123 -20.65 -8.85 -18.13
C LYS A 123 -21.37 -7.62 -17.58
N ASP A 124 -20.80 -6.43 -17.78
CA ASP A 124 -21.26 -5.15 -17.24
C ASP A 124 -21.46 -5.13 -15.71
N TRP A 125 -20.71 -5.95 -14.97
CA TRP A 125 -20.83 -6.00 -13.51
C TRP A 125 -20.34 -4.71 -12.84
N PRO A 126 -20.99 -4.21 -11.78
CA PRO A 126 -20.51 -3.06 -11.01
C PRO A 126 -19.13 -3.34 -10.38
N LEU A 127 -18.32 -2.30 -10.21
CA LEU A 127 -17.04 -2.37 -9.50
C LEU A 127 -17.10 -1.39 -8.33
N HIS A 128 -17.32 -1.91 -7.13
CA HIS A 128 -17.38 -1.13 -5.91
C HIS A 128 -16.07 -1.23 -5.14
N GLN A 129 -15.60 -0.10 -4.64
CA GLN A 129 -14.36 0.00 -3.89
C GLN A 129 -14.64 0.31 -2.42
N PHE A 130 -13.93 -0.40 -1.54
CA PHE A 130 -13.98 -0.17 -0.10
C PHE A 130 -12.57 -0.13 0.49
N ASP A 131 -12.45 0.54 1.63
CA ASP A 131 -11.21 0.64 2.42
C ASP A 131 -11.51 0.26 3.87
N VAL A 132 -10.71 -0.66 4.43
CA VAL A 132 -10.78 -1.01 5.85
C VAL A 132 -9.91 -0.05 6.65
N THR A 133 -10.56 0.71 7.52
CA THR A 133 -9.87 1.65 8.39
C THR A 133 -9.09 0.88 9.45
N ASN A 134 -7.77 1.11 9.48
CA ASN A 134 -6.88 0.48 10.45
C ASN A 134 -6.94 -1.05 10.44
N ALA A 135 -6.93 -1.66 9.24
CA ALA A 135 -7.01 -3.09 9.01
C ALA A 135 -6.25 -3.97 10.03
N PHE A 136 -4.97 -3.67 10.31
CA PHE A 136 -4.19 -4.47 11.27
C PHE A 136 -4.70 -4.43 12.71
N LEU A 137 -5.39 -3.39 13.15
CA LEU A 137 -5.95 -3.33 14.51
C LEU A 137 -7.15 -4.27 14.70
N HIS A 138 -7.76 -4.74 13.62
CA HIS A 138 -8.84 -5.70 13.70
C HIS A 138 -8.31 -7.11 13.95
N GLY A 139 -7.11 -7.46 13.45
CA GLY A 139 -6.51 -8.79 13.58
C GLY A 139 -6.28 -9.19 15.04
N ASP A 140 -6.66 -10.42 15.38
CA ASP A 140 -6.46 -10.97 16.72
C ASP A 140 -5.04 -11.52 16.84
N LEU A 141 -4.30 -11.09 17.87
CA LEU A 141 -2.94 -11.55 18.10
C LEU A 141 -2.98 -12.77 19.02
N THR A 142 -2.54 -13.92 18.50
CA THR A 142 -2.48 -15.17 19.27
C THR A 142 -1.21 -15.29 20.09
N GLU A 143 -0.12 -14.71 19.59
CA GLU A 143 1.18 -14.73 20.24
C GLU A 143 1.25 -13.72 21.37
N GLU A 144 2.04 -14.06 22.39
CA GLU A 144 2.21 -13.20 23.54
C GLU A 144 3.30 -12.16 23.28
N VAL A 145 2.89 -10.97 22.86
CA VAL A 145 3.81 -9.84 22.60
C VAL A 145 3.60 -8.73 23.61
N TYR A 146 4.69 -8.34 24.27
CA TYR A 146 4.74 -7.19 25.17
C TYR A 146 5.38 -6.02 24.43
N MET A 147 4.77 -4.85 24.47
CA MET A 147 5.24 -3.62 23.84
C MET A 147 5.49 -2.55 24.89
N GLU A 148 6.55 -1.76 24.70
CA GLU A 148 6.80 -0.57 25.52
C GLU A 148 5.62 0.42 25.46
N ALA A 149 5.47 1.23 26.52
CA ALA A 149 4.47 2.29 26.53
C ALA A 149 4.67 3.24 25.32
N PRO A 150 3.59 3.68 24.65
CA PRO A 150 3.72 4.56 23.49
C PRO A 150 4.44 5.87 23.86
N PRO A 151 5.52 6.24 23.15
CA PRO A 151 6.24 7.48 23.43
C PRO A 151 5.30 8.70 23.36
N GLY A 152 5.35 9.58 24.36
CA GLY A 152 4.45 10.72 24.49
C GLY A 152 3.12 10.42 25.22
N PHE A 153 2.80 9.15 25.49
CA PHE A 153 1.60 8.72 26.24
C PHE A 153 1.94 7.85 27.46
N SER A 154 3.19 7.89 27.92
CA SER A 154 3.68 7.10 29.06
C SER A 154 3.14 7.56 30.41
N GLY A 155 2.59 8.79 30.53
CA GLY A 155 2.06 9.33 31.80
C GLY A 155 0.90 8.53 32.40
N GLY A 156 0.25 7.67 31.61
CA GLY A 156 -0.78 6.74 32.09
C GLY A 156 -0.25 5.38 32.53
N PHE A 157 1.06 5.13 32.52
CA PHE A 157 1.69 3.87 32.89
C PHE A 157 2.42 4.02 34.22
N LYS A 158 2.29 3.03 35.11
CA LYS A 158 3.10 2.95 36.34
C LYS A 158 4.49 2.41 36.01
N ASP A 159 5.40 2.54 36.98
CA ASP A 159 6.75 2.00 36.82
C ASP A 159 6.73 0.48 36.55
N GLY A 160 7.45 0.05 35.52
CA GLY A 160 7.46 -1.33 35.03
C GLY A 160 6.21 -1.80 34.28
N GLU A 161 5.18 -0.96 34.08
CA GLU A 161 4.02 -1.32 33.26
C GLU A 161 4.32 -1.24 31.76
N VAL A 162 3.83 -2.22 31.03
CA VAL A 162 3.96 -2.39 29.58
C VAL A 162 2.61 -2.71 28.94
N CYS A 163 2.55 -2.67 27.62
CA CYS A 163 1.36 -3.05 26.86
C CYS A 163 1.44 -4.53 26.48
N ARG A 164 0.53 -5.38 26.97
CA ARG A 164 0.35 -6.73 26.42
C ARG A 164 -0.63 -6.66 25.26
N LEU A 165 -0.14 -6.91 24.04
CA LEU A 165 -0.93 -6.76 22.82
C LEU A 165 -1.99 -7.88 22.72
N LYS A 166 -3.24 -7.49 22.48
CA LYS A 166 -4.38 -8.38 22.19
C LYS A 166 -4.74 -8.38 20.70
N LYS A 167 -4.44 -7.28 20.02
CA LYS A 167 -4.62 -7.11 18.58
C LYS A 167 -3.28 -6.92 17.90
N SER A 168 -3.20 -7.25 16.63
CA SER A 168 -2.05 -6.90 15.81
C SER A 168 -1.89 -5.38 15.68
N LEU A 169 -0.66 -4.93 15.52
CA LEU A 169 -0.29 -3.52 15.35
C LEU A 169 0.58 -3.35 14.10
N TYR A 170 0.54 -2.21 13.45
CA TYR A 170 1.50 -1.89 12.39
C TYR A 170 2.94 -2.17 12.86
N GLY A 171 3.73 -2.77 11.99
CA GLY A 171 5.15 -3.04 12.23
C GLY A 171 5.46 -4.37 12.92
N LEU A 172 4.50 -5.08 13.52
CA LEU A 172 4.74 -6.48 13.90
C LEU A 172 4.81 -7.37 12.66
N LYS A 173 5.62 -8.41 12.73
CA LYS A 173 5.86 -9.34 11.62
C LYS A 173 4.62 -10.16 11.22
N GLN A 174 3.77 -10.49 12.18
CA GLN A 174 2.57 -11.32 11.98
C GLN A 174 1.29 -10.51 11.71
N SER A 175 1.33 -9.17 11.75
CA SER A 175 0.11 -8.35 11.64
C SER A 175 -0.69 -8.55 10.35
N PRO A 176 -0.06 -8.65 9.16
CA PRO A 176 -0.81 -8.93 7.93
C PRO A 176 -1.55 -10.27 8.01
N ARG A 177 -0.91 -11.31 8.56
CA ARG A 177 -1.50 -12.64 8.73
C ARG A 177 -2.68 -12.62 9.70
N ALA A 178 -2.53 -11.98 10.86
CA ALA A 178 -3.59 -11.88 11.87
C ALA A 178 -4.84 -11.18 11.32
N TRP A 179 -4.64 -10.07 10.59
CA TRP A 179 -5.71 -9.38 9.89
C TRP A 179 -6.38 -10.27 8.84
N PHE A 180 -5.59 -10.82 7.92
CA PHE A 180 -6.12 -11.62 6.82
C PHE A 180 -6.84 -12.88 7.30
N GLY A 181 -6.34 -13.52 8.36
CA GLY A 181 -6.99 -14.67 9.00
C GLY A 181 -8.36 -14.31 9.54
N LYS A 182 -8.47 -13.20 10.28
CA LYS A 182 -9.76 -12.71 10.79
C LYS A 182 -10.75 -12.36 9.67
N PHE A 183 -10.26 -11.70 8.62
CA PHE A 183 -11.07 -11.38 7.46
C PHE A 183 -11.59 -12.66 6.77
N THR A 184 -10.71 -13.65 6.58
CA THR A 184 -11.04 -14.95 5.99
C THR A 184 -12.13 -15.68 6.79
N LEU A 185 -12.04 -15.66 8.13
CA LEU A 185 -13.07 -16.27 8.99
C LEU A 185 -14.43 -15.60 8.79
N ALA A 186 -14.48 -14.25 8.79
CA ALA A 186 -15.73 -13.52 8.54
C ALA A 186 -16.32 -13.84 7.16
N MET A 187 -15.49 -13.89 6.11
CA MET A 187 -15.96 -14.25 4.76
C MET A 187 -16.53 -15.67 4.70
N LYS A 188 -15.91 -16.63 5.40
CA LYS A 188 -16.43 -18.00 5.51
C LYS A 188 -17.76 -18.04 6.27
N GLU A 189 -17.91 -17.29 7.36
CA GLU A 189 -19.18 -17.13 8.09
C GLU A 189 -20.30 -16.58 7.17
N TYR A 190 -19.96 -15.67 6.25
CA TYR A 190 -20.90 -15.13 5.25
C TYR A 190 -21.18 -16.06 4.06
N GLY A 191 -20.59 -17.27 4.06
CA GLY A 191 -20.81 -18.29 3.03
C GLY A 191 -19.96 -18.10 1.77
N TYR A 192 -18.91 -17.28 1.82
CA TYR A 192 -17.96 -17.16 0.71
C TYR A 192 -16.93 -18.27 0.73
N ARG A 193 -16.54 -18.72 -0.46
CA ARG A 193 -15.45 -19.66 -0.68
C ARG A 193 -14.21 -18.91 -1.13
N GLN A 194 -13.10 -19.19 -0.47
CA GLN A 194 -11.79 -18.67 -0.86
C GLN A 194 -11.28 -19.41 -2.10
N SER A 195 -10.71 -18.68 -3.06
CA SER A 195 -10.14 -19.27 -4.27
C SER A 195 -8.76 -19.89 -3.99
N ASN A 196 -8.46 -21.00 -4.67
CA ASN A 196 -7.14 -21.64 -4.63
C ASN A 196 -6.16 -21.01 -5.64
N ALA A 197 -6.67 -20.34 -6.68
CA ALA A 197 -5.81 -19.64 -7.65
C ALA A 197 -5.23 -18.35 -7.05
N ASP A 198 -6.02 -17.67 -6.23
CA ASP A 198 -5.64 -16.49 -5.48
C ASP A 198 -6.39 -16.46 -4.15
N HIS A 199 -5.68 -16.65 -3.05
CA HIS A 199 -6.30 -16.71 -1.72
C HIS A 199 -6.94 -15.38 -1.28
N THR A 200 -6.63 -14.27 -1.94
CA THR A 200 -7.31 -12.99 -1.66
C THR A 200 -8.67 -12.84 -2.33
N LEU A 201 -9.01 -13.75 -3.27
CA LEU A 201 -10.29 -13.76 -3.96
C LEU A 201 -11.29 -14.66 -3.24
N PHE A 202 -12.45 -14.10 -2.92
CA PHE A 202 -13.59 -14.76 -2.31
C PHE A 202 -14.78 -14.75 -3.28
N LEU A 203 -15.41 -15.91 -3.45
CA LEU A 203 -16.51 -16.12 -4.39
C LEU A 203 -17.71 -16.69 -3.65
N LYS A 204 -18.90 -16.18 -3.96
CA LYS A 204 -20.18 -16.76 -3.53
C LYS A 204 -21.09 -16.90 -4.75
N ARG A 205 -21.79 -18.03 -4.85
CA ARG A 205 -22.76 -18.30 -5.92
C ARG A 205 -24.12 -18.56 -5.31
N ARG A 206 -25.16 -17.92 -5.85
CA ARG A 206 -26.55 -18.05 -5.41
C ARG A 206 -27.46 -17.96 -6.62
N ASN A 207 -28.34 -18.95 -6.83
CA ASN A 207 -29.32 -18.97 -7.93
C ASN A 207 -28.72 -18.72 -9.33
N GLY A 208 -27.51 -19.24 -9.58
CA GLY A 208 -26.78 -19.02 -10.84
C GLY A 208 -26.05 -17.68 -10.95
N LEU A 209 -26.29 -16.74 -10.02
CA LEU A 209 -25.56 -15.49 -9.88
C LEU A 209 -24.29 -15.68 -9.05
N VAL A 210 -23.37 -14.73 -9.16
CA VAL A 210 -22.06 -14.73 -8.50
C VAL A 210 -21.73 -13.36 -7.91
N THR A 211 -21.13 -13.38 -6.72
CA THR A 211 -20.47 -12.25 -6.10
C THR A 211 -19.00 -12.56 -5.89
N CYS A 212 -18.14 -11.67 -6.34
CA CYS A 212 -16.70 -11.72 -6.20
C CYS A 212 -16.23 -10.59 -5.29
N LEU A 213 -15.37 -10.91 -4.33
CA LEU A 213 -14.65 -9.93 -3.51
C LEU A 213 -13.16 -10.25 -3.59
N ILE A 214 -12.34 -9.23 -3.85
CA ILE A 214 -10.89 -9.33 -3.74
C ILE A 214 -10.38 -8.29 -2.74
N ILE A 215 -9.43 -8.68 -1.89
CA ILE A 215 -8.86 -7.82 -0.84
C ILE A 215 -7.34 -7.73 -0.98
N TYR A 216 -6.80 -6.52 -1.01
CA TYR A 216 -5.39 -6.23 -0.89
C TYR A 216 -5.17 -5.45 0.40
N VAL A 217 -4.83 -6.16 1.48
CA VAL A 217 -4.64 -5.57 2.82
C VAL A 217 -5.88 -4.78 3.28
N ASP A 218 -5.89 -3.46 3.10
CA ASP A 218 -6.98 -2.54 3.44
C ASP A 218 -7.91 -2.22 2.26
N ASP A 219 -7.43 -2.29 1.03
CA ASP A 219 -8.21 -2.01 -0.19
C ASP A 219 -9.02 -3.22 -0.64
N MET A 220 -10.29 -3.02 -1.01
CA MET A 220 -11.20 -4.08 -1.43
C MET A 220 -11.97 -3.71 -2.70
N ILE A 221 -12.19 -4.70 -3.56
CA ILE A 221 -13.10 -4.59 -4.71
C ILE A 221 -14.21 -5.64 -4.56
N ILE A 222 -15.45 -5.20 -4.72
CA ILE A 222 -16.64 -6.06 -4.77
C ILE A 222 -17.31 -5.92 -6.16
N THR A 223 -17.60 -7.04 -6.80
CA THR A 223 -18.25 -7.12 -8.11
C THR A 223 -19.09 -8.38 -8.25
N GLY A 224 -19.88 -8.51 -9.31
CA GLY A 224 -20.80 -9.64 -9.52
C GLY A 224 -22.12 -9.22 -10.14
N ASP A 225 -22.96 -10.20 -10.50
CA ASP A 225 -24.34 -9.98 -10.97
C ASP A 225 -25.40 -10.17 -9.86
N ASP A 226 -25.02 -10.66 -8.68
CA ASP A 226 -25.93 -10.73 -7.53
C ASP A 226 -25.94 -9.40 -6.73
N VAL A 227 -26.79 -8.47 -7.15
CA VAL A 227 -26.92 -7.13 -6.52
C VAL A 227 -27.39 -7.22 -5.06
N GLU A 228 -28.29 -8.16 -4.76
CA GLU A 228 -28.80 -8.36 -3.40
C GLU A 228 -27.70 -8.87 -2.46
N GLU A 229 -26.93 -9.87 -2.90
CA GLU A 229 -25.81 -10.40 -2.12
C GLU A 229 -24.70 -9.36 -1.96
N ILE A 230 -24.42 -8.55 -2.99
CA ILE A 230 -23.49 -7.41 -2.87
C ILE A 230 -23.97 -6.45 -1.77
N ALA A 231 -25.25 -6.09 -1.75
CA ALA A 231 -25.79 -5.21 -0.71
C ALA A 231 -25.74 -5.85 0.69
N GLN A 232 -26.01 -7.15 0.79
CA GLN A 232 -25.92 -7.89 2.05
C GLN A 232 -24.48 -7.99 2.55
N LEU A 233 -23.53 -8.32 1.68
CA LEU A 233 -22.11 -8.37 2.00
C LEU A 233 -21.61 -7.02 2.50
N LYS A 234 -22.02 -5.90 1.87
CA LYS A 234 -21.70 -4.55 2.37
C LYS A 234 -22.20 -4.37 3.80
N ARG A 235 -23.48 -4.66 4.09
CA ARG A 235 -24.03 -4.55 5.46
C ARG A 235 -23.25 -5.39 6.46
N ASN A 236 -22.97 -6.64 6.12
CA ASN A 236 -22.22 -7.57 6.97
C ASN A 236 -20.82 -7.02 7.29
N LEU A 237 -20.09 -6.57 6.26
CA LEU A 237 -18.75 -6.02 6.41
C LEU A 237 -18.73 -4.75 7.26
N PHE A 238 -19.63 -3.79 7.01
CA PHE A 238 -19.76 -2.56 7.81
C PHE A 238 -20.17 -2.81 9.26
N SER A 239 -20.89 -3.90 9.53
CA SER A 239 -21.24 -4.29 10.90
C SER A 239 -20.06 -4.90 11.66
N LYS A 240 -19.11 -5.53 10.96
CA LYS A 240 -18.00 -6.30 11.56
C LYS A 240 -16.70 -5.51 11.63
N PHE A 241 -16.45 -4.66 10.63
CA PHE A 241 -15.20 -3.93 10.46
C PHE A 241 -15.47 -2.44 10.26
N GLU A 242 -14.53 -1.59 10.69
CA GLU A 242 -14.63 -0.16 10.44
C GLU A 242 -14.18 0.12 9.00
N MET A 243 -15.13 0.50 8.15
CA MET A 243 -14.91 0.58 6.70
C MET A 243 -15.37 1.90 6.11
N LYS A 244 -14.85 2.20 4.92
CA LYS A 244 -15.26 3.33 4.09
C LYS A 244 -15.73 2.83 2.73
N ASP A 245 -16.89 3.31 2.31
CA ASP A 245 -17.37 3.15 0.95
C ASP A 245 -16.73 4.24 0.08
N LEU A 246 -15.90 3.84 -0.87
CA LEU A 246 -15.26 4.75 -1.83
C LEU A 246 -16.07 4.85 -3.13
N GLY A 247 -17.23 4.18 -3.19
CA GLY A 247 -18.17 4.19 -4.29
C GLY A 247 -17.68 3.33 -5.46
N ASN A 248 -17.81 3.88 -6.66
CA ASN A 248 -17.30 3.23 -7.86
C ASN A 248 -15.78 3.25 -7.89
N LEU A 249 -15.19 2.14 -8.33
CA LEU A 249 -13.75 1.99 -8.45
C LEU A 249 -13.15 3.05 -9.38
N LYS A 250 -12.24 3.87 -8.84
CA LYS A 250 -11.49 4.89 -9.59
C LYS A 250 -9.98 4.72 -9.47
N TYR A 251 -9.52 4.20 -8.34
CA TYR A 251 -8.10 3.99 -8.06
C TYR A 251 -7.94 2.70 -7.27
N PHE A 252 -7.03 1.79 -7.67
CA PHE A 252 -6.72 0.59 -6.90
C PHE A 252 -5.21 0.35 -6.92
N LEU A 253 -4.57 0.29 -5.76
CA LEU A 253 -3.10 0.12 -5.66
C LEU A 253 -2.30 1.21 -6.41
N GLY A 254 -2.85 2.40 -6.62
CA GLY A 254 -2.21 3.45 -7.42
C GLY A 254 -2.32 3.26 -8.93
N ILE A 255 -3.14 2.30 -9.39
CA ILE A 255 -3.63 2.21 -10.77
C ILE A 255 -4.94 2.98 -10.87
N GLU A 256 -5.02 3.88 -11.83
CA GLU A 256 -6.23 4.61 -12.24
C GLU A 256 -7.14 3.68 -13.04
N VAL A 257 -8.42 3.66 -12.70
CA VAL A 257 -9.44 2.82 -13.35
C VAL A 257 -10.53 3.72 -13.89
N LEU A 258 -10.71 3.71 -15.21
CA LEU A 258 -11.70 4.50 -15.93
C LEU A 258 -12.69 3.54 -16.62
N ARG A 259 -13.93 3.51 -16.15
CA ARG A 259 -15.00 2.71 -16.77
C ARG A 259 -15.79 3.53 -17.78
N SER A 260 -16.03 2.94 -18.94
CA SER A 260 -16.90 3.49 -20.00
C SER A 260 -17.83 2.39 -20.53
N LYS A 261 -18.79 2.75 -21.39
CA LYS A 261 -19.63 1.77 -22.10
C LYS A 261 -18.83 0.82 -23.02
N ARG A 262 -17.60 1.21 -23.40
CA ARG A 262 -16.71 0.39 -24.25
C ARG A 262 -15.85 -0.59 -23.45
N GLY A 263 -15.84 -0.48 -22.12
CA GLY A 263 -15.01 -1.30 -21.24
C GLY A 263 -14.27 -0.49 -20.18
N ILE A 264 -13.25 -1.11 -19.60
CA ILE A 264 -12.45 -0.55 -18.51
C ILE A 264 -11.05 -0.24 -19.03
N PHE A 265 -10.61 0.99 -18.81
CA PHE A 265 -9.26 1.45 -19.08
C PHE A 265 -8.49 1.55 -17.77
N ILE A 266 -7.26 1.04 -17.74
CA ILE A 266 -6.35 1.10 -16.59
C ILE A 266 -5.10 1.88 -16.98
N CYS A 267 -4.62 2.78 -16.12
CA CYS A 267 -3.38 3.52 -16.35
C CYS A 267 -2.70 3.93 -15.04
N GLN A 268 -1.47 4.44 -15.14
CA GLN A 268 -0.65 4.88 -14.00
C GLN A 268 -0.11 6.30 -14.24
N LYS A 269 -0.91 7.21 -14.78
CA LYS A 269 -0.44 8.53 -15.25
C LYS A 269 0.20 9.34 -14.12
N LYS A 270 -0.47 9.41 -12.97
CA LYS A 270 0.09 10.09 -11.78
C LYS A 270 1.44 9.51 -11.37
N TYR A 271 1.54 8.19 -11.32
CA TYR A 271 2.77 7.49 -10.93
C TYR A 271 3.93 7.81 -11.89
N VAL A 272 3.68 7.84 -13.20
CA VAL A 272 4.71 8.21 -14.19
C VAL A 272 5.16 9.66 -14.01
N LEU A 273 4.23 10.59 -13.79
CA LEU A 273 4.56 12.00 -13.56
C LEU A 273 5.40 12.20 -12.29
N ASP A 274 5.02 11.54 -11.19
CA ASP A 274 5.75 11.58 -9.93
C ASP A 274 7.18 11.00 -10.12
N LEU A 275 7.31 9.90 -10.88
CA LEU A 275 8.60 9.26 -11.18
C LEU A 275 9.49 10.11 -12.09
N LEU A 276 8.91 10.79 -13.10
CA LEU A 276 9.63 11.74 -13.95
C LEU A 276 10.15 12.93 -13.14
N ALA A 277 9.35 13.45 -12.20
CA ALA A 277 9.78 14.53 -11.31
C ALA A 277 10.94 14.09 -10.40
N GLU A 278 10.81 12.94 -9.74
CA GLU A 278 11.85 12.39 -8.85
C GLU A 278 13.18 12.12 -9.56
N THR A 279 13.13 11.67 -10.81
CA THR A 279 14.33 11.35 -11.60
C THR A 279 14.94 12.56 -12.30
N GLY A 280 14.29 13.74 -12.24
CA GLY A 280 14.72 14.93 -12.96
C GLY A 280 14.48 14.86 -14.47
N LEU A 281 13.59 13.97 -14.92
CA LEU A 281 13.32 13.71 -16.34
C LEU A 281 12.01 14.37 -16.82
N ILE A 282 11.41 15.28 -16.04
CA ILE A 282 10.13 15.93 -16.36
C ILE A 282 10.18 16.89 -17.56
N ASP A 283 11.38 17.37 -17.93
CA ASP A 283 11.59 18.24 -19.10
C ASP A 283 12.31 17.52 -20.25
N CYS A 284 12.65 16.24 -20.09
CA CYS A 284 13.30 15.48 -21.15
C CYS A 284 12.38 15.23 -22.35
N LYS A 285 12.96 15.07 -23.54
CA LYS A 285 12.20 14.67 -24.73
C LYS A 285 11.65 13.25 -24.55
N PRO A 286 10.36 12.99 -24.88
CA PRO A 286 9.83 11.63 -24.89
C PRO A 286 10.65 10.71 -25.78
N ALA A 287 10.72 9.43 -25.41
CA ALA A 287 11.28 8.40 -26.29
C ALA A 287 10.17 7.78 -27.13
N ASP A 288 10.44 7.46 -28.39
CA ASP A 288 9.46 6.81 -29.26
C ASP A 288 9.38 5.30 -29.07
N THR A 289 10.43 4.72 -28.49
CA THR A 289 10.55 3.29 -28.23
C THR A 289 11.08 3.05 -26.81
N PRO A 290 10.62 1.98 -26.14
CA PRO A 290 11.10 1.61 -24.80
C PRO A 290 12.60 1.31 -24.81
N MET A 291 13.11 0.78 -25.92
CA MET A 291 14.50 0.36 -26.08
C MET A 291 14.98 0.57 -27.52
N VAL A 292 16.29 0.65 -27.71
CA VAL A 292 16.91 0.71 -29.05
C VAL A 292 16.99 -0.71 -29.61
N VAL A 293 16.65 -0.89 -30.89
CA VAL A 293 16.81 -2.19 -31.57
C VAL A 293 18.30 -2.53 -31.65
N ASN A 294 18.68 -3.78 -31.36
CA ASN A 294 20.07 -4.22 -31.26
C ASN A 294 20.88 -3.40 -30.24
N HIS A 295 20.30 -3.17 -29.06
CA HIS A 295 20.87 -2.33 -28.00
C HIS A 295 22.31 -2.66 -27.57
N ASN A 296 22.80 -3.87 -27.86
CA ASN A 296 24.05 -4.42 -27.34
C ASN A 296 24.34 -4.10 -25.85
N LEU A 297 23.31 -4.03 -24.99
CA LEU A 297 23.46 -3.95 -23.53
C LEU A 297 24.10 -5.24 -23.02
N HIS A 298 25.33 -5.11 -22.52
CA HIS A 298 26.10 -6.18 -21.91
C HIS A 298 26.98 -5.59 -20.81
N MET A 299 27.52 -6.46 -19.94
CA MET A 299 28.54 -6.04 -18.98
C MET A 299 29.86 -5.80 -19.71
N GLU A 300 30.33 -4.56 -19.72
CA GLU A 300 31.67 -4.24 -20.20
C GLU A 300 32.71 -4.43 -19.08
N LEU A 301 33.86 -5.05 -19.38
CA LEU A 301 34.92 -5.31 -18.39
C LEU A 301 35.40 -4.04 -17.68
N ASP A 302 35.54 -2.94 -18.42
CA ASP A 302 35.97 -1.62 -17.92
C ASP A 302 34.83 -0.59 -17.86
N GLY A 303 33.58 -1.07 -17.88
CA GLY A 303 32.40 -0.22 -17.90
C GLY A 303 32.23 0.59 -16.61
N LYS A 304 31.96 1.89 -16.73
CA LYS A 304 31.74 2.76 -15.56
C LYS A 304 30.50 2.31 -14.80
N LEU A 305 30.68 1.98 -13.52
CA LEU A 305 29.59 1.58 -12.63
C LEU A 305 28.63 2.75 -12.39
N ALA A 306 27.34 2.43 -12.36
CA ALA A 306 26.28 3.32 -11.91
C ALA A 306 26.02 3.12 -10.41
N ASP A 307 25.32 4.09 -9.83
CA ASP A 307 24.81 3.95 -8.46
C ASP A 307 23.79 2.80 -8.39
N ARG A 308 24.17 1.75 -7.64
CA ARG A 308 23.40 0.52 -7.52
C ARG A 308 22.04 0.74 -6.88
N GLU A 309 21.96 1.51 -5.79
CA GLU A 309 20.71 1.74 -5.07
C GLU A 309 19.73 2.56 -5.93
N ARG A 310 20.22 3.61 -6.59
CA ARG A 310 19.43 4.42 -7.51
C ARG A 310 18.93 3.60 -8.69
N TYR A 311 19.76 2.72 -9.24
CA TYR A 311 19.39 1.83 -10.33
C TYR A 311 18.31 0.84 -9.90
N GLN A 312 18.54 0.11 -8.81
CA GLN A 312 17.58 -0.86 -8.27
C GLN A 312 16.24 -0.22 -7.94
N ARG A 313 16.26 0.98 -7.35
CA ARG A 313 15.05 1.75 -7.07
C ARG A 313 14.30 2.14 -8.34
N LEU A 314 15.00 2.60 -9.39
CA LEU A 314 14.37 2.97 -10.66
C LEU A 314 13.78 1.73 -11.36
N VAL A 315 14.55 0.66 -11.50
CA VAL A 315 14.10 -0.58 -12.15
C VAL A 315 12.92 -1.19 -11.39
N GLY A 316 12.94 -1.21 -10.06
CA GLY A 316 11.80 -1.66 -9.26
C GLY A 316 10.52 -0.86 -9.53
N LYS A 317 10.64 0.46 -9.74
CA LYS A 317 9.50 1.31 -10.13
C LYS A 317 9.02 1.04 -11.56
N LEU A 318 9.92 0.73 -12.48
CA LEU A 318 9.57 0.35 -13.85
C LEU A 318 8.86 -1.01 -13.91
N ILE A 319 9.28 -1.98 -13.10
CA ILE A 319 8.56 -3.26 -12.93
C ILE A 319 7.13 -2.99 -12.48
N TYR A 320 6.92 -2.06 -11.55
CA TYR A 320 5.57 -1.71 -11.12
C TYR A 320 4.74 -1.03 -12.23
N LEU A 321 5.36 -0.16 -13.02
CA LEU A 321 4.70 0.51 -14.16
C LEU A 321 4.29 -0.47 -15.27
N SER A 322 5.06 -1.53 -15.44
CA SER A 322 4.82 -2.60 -16.41
C SER A 322 3.44 -3.28 -16.20
N HIS A 323 2.87 -3.21 -14.99
CA HIS A 323 1.51 -3.66 -14.70
C HIS A 323 0.38 -2.89 -15.41
N THR A 324 0.62 -1.74 -16.03
CA THR A 324 -0.36 -1.10 -16.92
C THR A 324 0.21 -0.76 -18.30
N CYS A 325 1.52 -0.89 -18.48
CA CYS A 325 2.23 -0.60 -19.72
C CYS A 325 2.93 -1.87 -20.25
N PRO A 326 2.20 -2.80 -20.90
CA PRO A 326 2.79 -4.04 -21.42
C PRO A 326 3.84 -3.79 -22.52
N ASP A 327 3.83 -2.61 -23.15
CA ASP A 327 4.79 -2.19 -24.17
C ASP A 327 6.21 -2.01 -23.62
N ILE A 328 6.38 -1.81 -22.31
CA ILE A 328 7.70 -1.71 -21.67
C ILE A 328 8.21 -3.03 -21.09
N ASP A 329 7.38 -4.07 -20.97
CA ASP A 329 7.69 -5.30 -20.23
C ASP A 329 9.03 -5.93 -20.66
N TYR A 330 9.25 -6.05 -21.97
CA TYR A 330 10.50 -6.62 -22.50
C TYR A 330 11.72 -5.80 -22.10
N ALA A 331 11.66 -4.47 -22.28
CA ALA A 331 12.78 -3.58 -21.95
C ALA A 331 13.08 -3.57 -20.45
N VAL A 332 12.03 -3.59 -19.62
CA VAL A 332 12.15 -3.72 -18.16
C VAL A 332 12.81 -5.05 -17.78
N GLY A 333 12.41 -6.14 -18.45
CA GLY A 333 13.03 -7.45 -18.27
C GLY A 333 14.53 -7.45 -18.54
N VAL A 334 14.97 -6.78 -19.62
CA VAL A 334 16.40 -6.65 -19.96
C VAL A 334 17.16 -5.87 -18.89
N VAL A 335 16.71 -4.67 -18.52
CA VAL A 335 17.44 -3.84 -17.53
C VAL A 335 17.47 -4.49 -16.15
N SER A 336 16.48 -5.34 -15.82
CA SER A 336 16.42 -6.08 -14.57
C SER A 336 17.56 -7.11 -14.39
N GLN A 337 18.21 -7.54 -15.47
CA GLN A 337 19.33 -8.49 -15.41
C GLN A 337 20.59 -7.88 -14.77
N PHE A 338 20.72 -6.55 -14.75
CA PHE A 338 21.91 -5.84 -14.29
C PHE A 338 21.81 -5.29 -12.86
N MET A 339 20.84 -5.75 -12.07
CA MET A 339 20.54 -5.22 -10.73
C MET A 339 21.68 -5.40 -9.71
N HIS A 340 22.59 -6.36 -9.92
CA HIS A 340 23.72 -6.60 -9.01
C HIS A 340 24.89 -5.64 -9.22
N GLN A 341 25.21 -5.32 -10.48
CA GLN A 341 26.37 -4.51 -10.85
C GLN A 341 26.04 -3.62 -12.07
N PRO A 342 25.19 -2.60 -11.91
CA PRO A 342 24.76 -1.76 -13.02
C PRO A 342 25.88 -0.84 -13.51
N GLN A 343 25.93 -0.61 -14.82
CA GLN A 343 26.81 0.35 -15.47
C GLN A 343 26.02 1.57 -15.94
N VAL A 344 26.71 2.65 -16.28
CA VAL A 344 26.07 3.90 -16.74
C VAL A 344 25.16 3.65 -17.96
N ALA A 345 25.59 2.83 -18.91
CA ALA A 345 24.76 2.44 -20.06
C ALA A 345 23.44 1.76 -19.64
N HIS A 346 23.46 0.93 -18.58
CA HIS A 346 22.26 0.30 -18.04
C HIS A 346 21.31 1.34 -17.44
N MET A 347 21.86 2.31 -16.68
CA MET A 347 21.07 3.42 -16.12
C MET A 347 20.43 4.26 -17.22
N GLU A 348 21.15 4.59 -18.28
CA GLU A 348 20.62 5.34 -19.43
C GLU A 348 19.49 4.58 -20.13
N ALA A 349 19.64 3.26 -20.28
CA ALA A 349 18.58 2.40 -20.81
C ALA A 349 17.32 2.43 -19.93
N ALA A 350 17.47 2.29 -18.60
CA ALA A 350 16.36 2.39 -17.66
C ALA A 350 15.67 3.77 -17.71
N GLN A 351 16.45 4.85 -17.78
CA GLN A 351 15.92 6.20 -17.94
C GLN A 351 15.18 6.38 -19.28
N ARG A 352 15.67 5.77 -20.36
CA ARG A 352 14.99 5.80 -21.66
C ARG A 352 13.59 5.19 -21.58
N ILE A 353 13.43 4.03 -20.94
CA ILE A 353 12.13 3.36 -20.74
C ILE A 353 11.15 4.34 -20.08
N LEU A 354 11.58 5.02 -19.01
CA LEU A 354 10.74 5.98 -18.30
C LEU A 354 10.27 7.14 -19.19
N ARG A 355 11.08 7.59 -20.15
CA ARG A 355 10.69 8.66 -21.08
C ARG A 355 9.61 8.24 -22.08
N LEU A 356 9.31 6.95 -22.24
CA LEU A 356 8.19 6.47 -23.06
C LEU A 356 6.84 6.75 -22.37
N GLY A 357 6.78 6.62 -21.04
CA GLY A 357 5.55 6.70 -20.25
C GLY A 357 4.83 8.06 -20.26
N ARG A 358 5.33 9.05 -21.01
CA ARG A 358 4.64 10.33 -21.26
C ARG A 358 3.51 10.25 -22.29
N ARG A 359 3.27 9.08 -22.89
CA ARG A 359 2.20 8.88 -23.88
C ARG A 359 0.81 8.92 -23.27
#